data_AF-A0A1B9E9G6-F1
#
_entry.id   AF-A0A1B9E9G6-F1
#
_cell.length_a   1.000
_cell.length_b   1.000
_cell.length_c   1.000
_cell.angle_alpha   90.00
_cell.angle_beta   90.00
_cell.angle_gamma   90.00
#
_symmetry.space_group_name_H-M   'P 1'
#
loop_
_entity.id
_entity.type
_entity.pdbx_description
1 polymer ?
#
loop_
_entity_poly.entity_id
_entity_poly.type
_entity_poly.pdbx_seq_one_letter_code
_entity_poly.pdbx_strand_id
1 'polypeptide(L)' 'MKNKVFRIVVGSFILISVLLANYVSQNWLWFTVFIGVNLLQSAFTKWCLLEIILSKLGLKDD' A
#
# COMPACT_ATOMS: atom_id res chain seq x y z
N MET A 1 -3.90 -17.20 3.70
CA MET A 1 -4.90 -16.21 3.19
C MET A 1 -4.38 -14.77 3.12
N LYS A 2 -3.17 -14.49 3.62
CA LYS A 2 -2.41 -13.22 3.56
C LYS A 2 -2.54 -12.43 2.26
N ASN A 3 -2.30 -13.07 1.11
CA ASN A 3 -2.19 -12.38 -0.18
C ASN A 3 -3.52 -11.73 -0.63
N LYS A 4 -4.67 -12.25 -0.19
CA LYS A 4 -5.98 -11.74 -0.57
C LYS A 4 -6.34 -10.48 0.22
N VAL A 5 -6.18 -10.55 1.55
CA VAL A 5 -6.36 -9.39 2.43
C VAL A 5 -5.34 -8.31 2.10
N PHE A 6 -4.08 -8.70 1.87
CA PHE A 6 -3.03 -7.79 1.43
C PHE A 6 -3.42 -7.05 0.15
N ARG A 7 -3.80 -7.75 -0.93
CA ARG A 7 -4.18 -7.09 -2.19
C ARG A 7 -5.38 -6.15 -2.03
N ILE A 8 -6.36 -6.51 -1.19
CA ILE A 8 -7.53 -5.66 -0.93
C ILE A 8 -7.12 -4.41 -0.13
N VAL A 9 -6.32 -4.56 0.92
CA VAL A 9 -5.87 -3.43 1.75
C VAL A 9 -4.97 -2.50 0.95
N VAL A 10 -4.01 -3.04 0.20
CA VAL A 10 -3.14 -2.27 -0.71
C VAL A 10 -3.98 -1.49 -1.72
N GLY A 11 -4.90 -2.16 -2.40
CA GLY A 11 -5.73 -1.53 -3.43
C GLY A 11 -6.62 -0.43 -2.86
N SER A 12 -7.23 -0.68 -1.71
CA SER A 12 -8.02 0.32 -0.98
C SER A 12 -7.18 1.52 -0.57
N PHE A 13 -5.98 1.29 -0.02
CA PHE A 13 -5.09 2.35 0.43
C PHE A 13 -4.62 3.26 -0.73
N ILE A 14 -4.36 2.68 -1.90
CA ILE A 14 -4.01 3.45 -3.11
C ILE A 14 -5.22 4.25 -3.60
N LEU A 15 -6.42 3.66 -3.65
CA LEU A 15 -7.65 4.35 -4.05
C LEU A 15 -7.95 5.54 -3.13
N ILE A 16 -7.87 5.34 -1.82
CA ILE A 16 -8.02 6.40 -0.82
C ILE A 16 -6.94 7.47 -1.02
N SER A 17 -5.69 7.05 -1.29
CA SER A 17 -4.60 7.99 -1.50
C SER A 17 -4.81 8.88 -2.73
N VAL A 18 -5.24 8.30 -3.85
CA VAL A 18 -5.60 9.05 -5.06
C VAL A 18 -6.78 9.99 -4.82
N LEU A 19 -7.81 9.53 -4.11
CA LEU A 19 -8.98 10.36 -3.83
C LEU A 19 -8.60 11.60 -3.02
N LEU A 20 -7.78 11.41 -1.99
CA LEU A 20 -7.31 12.52 -1.16
C LEU A 20 -6.34 13.45 -1.91
N ALA A 21 -5.54 12.91 -2.84
CA ALA A 21 -4.71 13.72 -3.73
C ALA A 21 -5.54 14.68 -4.60
N ASN A 22 -6.70 14.21 -5.06
CA ASN A 22 -7.61 15.02 -5.85
C ASN A 22 -8.37 16.08 -5.00
N TYR A 23 -8.66 15.77 -3.74
CA TYR A 23 -9.41 16.68 -2.84
C TYR A 23 -8.53 17.70 -2.10
N VAL A 24 -7.26 17.39 -1.81
CA VAL A 24 -6.39 18.24 -0.99
C VAL A 24 -5.38 19.01 -1.84
N SER A 25 -4.54 18.32 -2.61
CA SER A 25 -3.51 18.94 -3.43
C SER A 25 -2.83 17.89 -4.33
N GLN A 26 -2.53 18.26 -5.57
CA GLN A 26 -1.85 17.39 -6.54
C GLN A 26 -0.47 16.90 -6.05
N ASN A 27 0.15 17.59 -5.09
CA ASN A 27 1.38 17.16 -4.43
C ASN A 27 1.25 15.80 -3.69
N TRP A 28 0.04 15.38 -3.32
CA TRP A 28 -0.21 14.07 -2.71
C TRP A 28 -0.06 12.90 -3.69
N LEU A 29 -0.06 13.17 -5.00
CA LEU A 29 0.29 12.15 -6.00
C LEU A 29 1.73 11.67 -5.84
N TRP A 30 2.65 12.55 -5.46
CA TRP A 30 4.05 12.15 -5.22
C TRP A 30 4.17 11.15 -4.06
N PHE A 31 3.35 11.32 -3.02
CA PHE A 31 3.27 10.36 -1.91
C PHE A 31 2.68 9.02 -2.37
N THR A 32 1.61 9.07 -3.18
CA THR A 32 0.98 7.89 -3.77
C THR A 32 1.94 7.12 -4.69
N VAL A 33 2.71 7.84 -5.52
CA VAL A 33 3.74 7.28 -6.40
C VAL A 33 4.87 6.67 -5.58
N PHE A 34 5.31 7.31 -4.50
CA PHE A 34 6.34 6.76 -3.61
C PHE A 34 5.89 5.44 -2.97
N ILE A 35 4.64 5.36 -2.50
CA ILE A 35 4.04 4.12 -1.98
C ILE A 35 3.94 3.06 -3.09
N GLY A 36 3.50 3.46 -4.28
CA GLY A 36 3.37 2.58 -5.44
C GLY A 36 4.70 2.00 -5.90
N VAL A 37 5.77 2.80 -5.94
CA VAL A 37 7.13 2.36 -6.28
C VAL A 37 7.65 1.38 -5.24
N ASN A 38 7.44 1.62 -3.94
CA ASN A 38 7.82 0.68 -2.89
C ASN A 38 7.06 -0.66 -3.00
N LEU A 39 5.78 -0.62 -3.36
CA LEU A 39 4.98 -1.82 -3.64
C LEU A 39 5.46 -2.57 -4.88
N LEU A 40 5.81 -1.84 -5.94
CA LEU A 40 6.31 -2.40 -7.18
C LEU A 40 7.68 -3.05 -6.96
N GLN A 41 8.58 -2.38 -6.24
CA GLN A 41 9.85 -2.95 -5.79
C GLN A 41 9.60 -4.23 -4.97
N SER A 42 8.68 -4.20 -4.01
CA SER A 42 8.32 -5.37 -3.21
C SER A 42 7.82 -6.55 -4.04
N ALA A 43 7.12 -6.33 -5.16
CA ALA A 43 6.67 -7.42 -6.03
C ALA A 43 7.85 -8.16 -6.67
N PHE A 44 8.98 -7.47 -6.89
CA PHE A 44 10.21 -8.05 -7.43
C PHE A 44 11.14 -8.59 -6.33
N THR A 45 11.30 -7.90 -5.19
CA THR A 45 12.28 -8.28 -4.14
C THR A 45 11.68 -9.05 -2.96
N LYS A 46 10.36 -9.28 -2.91
CA LYS A 46 9.61 -9.86 -1.78
C LYS A 46 9.78 -9.12 -0.44
N TRP A 47 10.34 -7.91 -0.45
CA TRP A 47 10.51 -7.07 0.72
C TRP A 47 9.44 -5.98 0.70
N CYS A 48 8.31 -6.22 1.38
CA CYS A 48 7.20 -5.27 1.42
C CYS A 48 7.15 -4.52 2.74
N LEU A 49 7.39 -3.20 2.71
CA LEU A 49 7.16 -2.35 3.88
C LEU A 49 5.70 -2.44 4.38
N LEU A 50 4.76 -2.62 3.45
CA LEU A 50 3.35 -2.75 3.78
C LEU A 50 3.02 -4.10 4.41
N GLU A 51 3.66 -5.19 4.01
CA GLU A 51 3.52 -6.50 4.67
C GLU A 51 4.09 -6.44 6.09
N ILE A 52 5.22 -5.73 6.29
CA ILE A 52 5.79 -5.46 7.62
C ILE A 52 4.81 -4.64 8.48
N ILE A 53 4.18 -3.60 7.92
CA ILE A 53 3.17 -2.79 8.60
C ILE A 53 1.91 -3.61 8.93
N LEU A 54 1.44 -4.44 7.99
CA LEU A 54 0.29 -5.33 8.19
C LEU A 54 0.56 -6.39 9.25
N SER A 55 1.76 -6.97 9.23
CA SER A 55 2.24 -7.92 10.24
C SER A 55 2.38 -7.25 11.61
N LYS A 56 2.85 -5.98 11.67
CA LYS A 56 2.87 -5.16 12.89
C LYS A 56 1.48 -4.76 13.40
N LEU A 57 0.51 -4.59 12.51
CA LEU A 57 -0.89 -4.30 12.85
C LEU A 57 -1.65 -5.54 13.34
N GLY A 58 -0.99 -6.70 13.46
CA GLY A 58 -1.57 -7.89 14.07
C GLY A 58 -2.53 -8.65 13.17
N LEU A 59 -2.51 -8.40 11.85
CA LEU A 59 -3.20 -9.26 10.90
C LEU A 59 -2.47 -10.60 10.85
N LYS A 60 -2.99 -11.54 11.64
CA LYS A 60 -2.45 -12.88 11.80
C LYS A 60 -2.68 -13.68 10.52
N ASP A 61 -1.62 -13.67 9.75
CA ASP A 61 -1.06 -14.74 8.95
C ASP A 61 -1.55 -16.19 9.19
N ASP A 62 -2.78 -16.48 8.79
CA ASP A 62 -3.26 -17.82 8.39
C ASP A 62 -3.55 -17.83 6.88
#